data_AF-A0A388RYV3-F1
#
_entry.id   AF-A0A388RYV3-F1
#
_cell.length_a   1.000
_cell.length_b   1.000
_cell.length_c   1.000
_cell.angle_alpha   90.00
_cell.angle_beta   90.00
_cell.angle_gamma   90.00
#
_symmetry.space_group_name_H-M   'P 1'
#
loop_
_entity.id
_entity.type
_entity.pdbx_description
1 polymer ?
#
loop_
_entity_poly.entity_id
_entity_poly.type
_entity_poly.pdbx_seq_one_letter_code
_entity_poly.pdbx_strand_id
1 'polypeptide(L)'
;MRPLVLPVIGRETGRDKALSRGALHLVLKEVFGMAAERLRARGPEWEAQAAVLASASAHWLRHTAGSHTTDQQVDLRYVRDNLGHASISTTSGYLHSEEDARHEATQERHRIGWVRKA
;
A
#
# COMPACT_ATOMS: atom_id res chain seq x y z
N MET A 1 -15.44 -12.37 7.22
CA MET A 1 -15.22 -13.30 6.09
C MET A 1 -13.73 -13.61 5.98
N ARG A 2 -13.31 -14.88 5.90
CA ARG A 2 -11.91 -15.22 5.57
C ARG A 2 -11.85 -15.41 4.05
N PRO A 3 -11.29 -14.47 3.27
CA PRO A 3 -11.07 -14.72 1.85
C PRO A 3 -10.18 -15.97 1.71
N LEU A 4 -10.64 -16.91 0.90
CA LEU A 4 -10.01 -18.21 0.72
C LEU A 4 -9.14 -18.15 -0.54
N VAL A 5 -7.82 -18.19 -0.39
CA VAL A 5 -6.91 -18.39 -1.51
C VAL A 5 -6.54 -19.88 -1.52
N LEU A 6 -6.90 -20.58 -2.58
CA LEU A 6 -6.61 -22.00 -2.74
C LEU A 6 -5.33 -22.20 -3.58
N PRO A 7 -4.43 -23.10 -3.17
CA PRO A 7 -3.31 -23.46 -4.03
C PRO A 7 -3.82 -24.16 -5.30
N VAL A 8 -3.17 -23.87 -6.43
CA VAL A 8 -3.42 -24.54 -7.71
C VAL A 8 -2.49 -25.75 -7.86
N ILE A 9 -1.25 -25.62 -7.38
CA ILE A 9 -0.22 -26.67 -7.38
C ILE A 9 -0.12 -27.28 -5.98
N GLY A 10 0.03 -28.60 -5.89
CA GLY A 10 0.13 -29.31 -4.60
C GLY A 10 -1.20 -29.57 -3.91
N ARG A 11 -2.33 -29.56 -4.66
CA ARG A 11 -3.60 -30.05 -4.13
C ARG A 11 -3.52 -31.56 -3.92
N GLU A 12 -3.59 -32.00 -2.66
CA GLU A 12 -3.91 -33.39 -2.36
C GLU A 12 -5.40 -33.61 -2.65
N THR A 13 -5.72 -34.59 -3.47
CA THR A 13 -7.12 -35.02 -3.72
C THR A 13 -7.83 -35.26 -2.40
N GLY A 14 -8.85 -34.46 -2.09
CA GLY A 14 -9.65 -34.54 -0.85
C GLY A 14 -9.24 -33.58 0.26
N ARG A 15 -8.22 -32.73 0.10
CA ARG A 15 -7.86 -31.67 1.05
C ARG A 15 -7.61 -30.33 0.34
N ASP A 16 -8.69 -29.61 0.04
CA ASP A 16 -8.61 -28.21 -0.40
C ASP A 16 -8.26 -27.30 0.80
N LYS A 17 -7.00 -27.37 1.25
CA LYS A 17 -6.51 -26.51 2.33
C LYS A 17 -6.15 -25.14 1.77
N ALA A 18 -6.84 -24.12 2.26
CA ALA A 18 -6.53 -22.73 1.94
C ALA A 18 -5.10 -22.36 2.37
N LEU A 19 -4.47 -21.48 1.59
CA LEU A 19 -3.22 -20.85 1.99
C LEU A 19 -3.42 -20.07 3.28
N SER A 20 -2.48 -20.24 4.21
CA SER A 20 -2.46 -19.40 5.40
C SER A 20 -2.07 -17.97 5.02
N ARG A 21 -2.45 -17.00 5.87
CA ARG A 21 -2.02 -15.60 5.69
C ARG A 21 -0.50 -15.46 5.67
N GLY A 22 0.20 -16.27 6.49
CA GLY A 22 1.67 -16.30 6.52
C GLY A 22 2.27 -16.83 5.22
N ALA A 23 1.70 -17.90 4.66
CA ALA A 23 2.15 -18.43 3.37
C ALA A 23 1.97 -17.40 2.25
N LEU A 24 0.81 -16.74 2.19
CA LEU A 24 0.57 -15.68 1.22
C LEU A 24 1.53 -14.49 1.40
N HIS A 25 1.82 -14.10 2.64
CA HIS A 25 2.79 -13.05 2.93
C HIS A 25 4.19 -13.39 2.41
N LEU A 26 4.65 -14.63 2.61
CA LEU A 26 5.95 -15.09 2.14
C LEU A 26 6.04 -15.11 0.61
N VAL A 27 5.00 -15.61 -0.07
CA VAL A 27 4.92 -15.58 -1.54
C VAL A 27 5.03 -14.14 -2.06
N LEU A 28 4.33 -13.19 -1.43
CA LEU A 28 4.42 -11.78 -1.82
C LEU A 28 5.83 -11.20 -1.59
N LYS A 29 6.47 -11.52 -0.46
CA LYS A 29 7.87 -11.12 -0.20
C LYS A 29 8.81 -11.64 -1.29
N GLU A 30 8.64 -12.89 -1.71
CA GLU A 30 9.45 -13.51 -2.75
C GLU A 30 9.26 -12.83 -4.11
N VAL A 31 8.01 -12.57 -4.50
CA VAL A 31 7.68 -11.83 -5.74
C VAL A 31 8.33 -10.45 -5.75
N PHE A 32 8.28 -9.73 -4.63
CA PHE A 32 8.93 -8.43 -4.49
C PHE A 32 10.45 -8.51 -4.59
N GLY A 33 11.07 -9.51 -3.96
CA GLY A 33 12.50 -9.77 -4.10
C GLY A 33 12.90 -10.03 -5.56
N MET A 34 12.17 -10.89 -6.25
CA MET A 34 12.40 -11.17 -7.69
C MET A 34 12.25 -9.91 -8.56
N ALA A 35 11.28 -9.04 -8.26
CA ALA A 35 11.11 -7.78 -8.96
C ALA A 35 12.28 -6.81 -8.70
N ALA A 36 12.76 -6.72 -7.45
CA ALA A 36 13.92 -5.92 -7.10
C ALA A 36 15.18 -6.36 -7.85
N GLU A 37 15.47 -7.67 -7.87
CA GLU A 37 16.63 -8.21 -8.60
C GLU A 37 16.56 -7.93 -10.10
N ARG A 38 15.38 -8.09 -10.72
CA ARG A 38 15.17 -7.72 -12.12
C ARG A 38 15.39 -6.24 -12.38
N LEU A 39 15.11 -5.39 -11.41
CA LEU A 39 15.28 -3.95 -11.54
C LEU A 39 16.76 -3.55 -11.38
N ARG A 40 17.48 -4.16 -10.43
CA ARG A 40 18.95 -4.00 -10.30
C ARG A 40 19.69 -4.40 -11.57
N ALA A 41 19.24 -5.47 -12.22
CA ALA A 41 19.83 -5.95 -13.47
C ALA A 41 19.71 -4.94 -14.64
N ARG A 42 18.88 -3.89 -14.53
CA ARG A 42 18.75 -2.86 -15.57
C ARG A 42 19.84 -1.81 -15.53
N GLY A 43 20.43 -1.57 -14.35
CA GLY A 43 21.45 -0.56 -14.17
C GLY A 43 21.41 0.10 -12.79
N PRO A 44 22.51 0.77 -12.38
CA PRO A 44 22.64 1.39 -11.07
C PRO A 44 21.63 2.51 -10.81
N GLU A 45 21.08 3.14 -11.85
CA GLU A 45 20.07 4.19 -11.74
C GLU A 45 18.75 3.71 -11.12
N TRP A 46 18.53 2.39 -11.08
CA TRP A 46 17.32 1.77 -10.52
C TRP A 46 17.48 1.27 -9.08
N GLU A 47 18.65 1.41 -8.45
CA GLU A 47 18.91 0.82 -7.13
C GLU A 47 17.94 1.34 -6.06
N ALA A 48 17.58 2.62 -6.10
CA ALA A 48 16.65 3.21 -5.14
C ALA A 48 15.27 2.53 -5.21
N GLN A 49 14.74 2.32 -6.41
CA GLN A 49 13.45 1.66 -6.63
C GLN A 49 13.54 0.16 -6.31
N ALA A 50 14.68 -0.47 -6.59
CA ALA A 50 14.92 -1.87 -6.24
C ALA A 50 14.94 -2.08 -4.72
N ALA A 51 15.56 -1.17 -3.96
CA ALA A 51 15.57 -1.19 -2.50
C ALA A 51 14.16 -1.06 -1.92
N VAL A 52 13.33 -0.16 -2.48
CA VAL A 52 11.92 -0.04 -2.10
C VAL A 52 11.18 -1.36 -2.34
N LEU A 53 11.31 -1.96 -3.52
CA LEU A 53 10.68 -3.25 -3.82
C LEU A 53 11.15 -4.36 -2.88
N ALA A 54 12.45 -4.46 -2.59
CA ALA A 54 12.98 -5.49 -1.68
C ALA A 54 12.39 -5.37 -0.25
N SER A 55 12.10 -4.15 0.20
CA SER A 55 11.49 -3.89 1.49
C SER A 55 9.98 -4.18 1.54
N ALA A 56 9.29 -4.16 0.39
CA ALA A 56 7.84 -4.26 0.29
C ALA A 56 7.30 -5.60 0.83
N SER A 57 6.03 -5.59 1.24
CA SER A 57 5.34 -6.75 1.84
C SER A 57 3.83 -6.71 1.58
N ALA A 58 3.09 -7.73 2.03
CA ALA A 58 1.63 -7.74 1.96
C ALA A 58 0.98 -6.53 2.66
N HIS A 59 1.60 -6.03 3.73
CA HIS A 59 1.11 -4.84 4.44
C HIS A 59 1.35 -3.55 3.64
N TRP A 60 2.50 -3.47 2.94
CA TRP A 60 2.80 -2.35 2.04
C TRP A 60 1.79 -2.25 0.89
N LEU A 61 1.38 -3.39 0.31
CA LEU A 61 0.31 -3.41 -0.70
C LEU A 61 -1.03 -2.92 -0.15
N ARG A 62 -1.37 -3.32 1.08
CA ARG A 62 -2.60 -2.87 1.75
C ARG A 62 -2.60 -1.36 1.96
N HIS A 63 -1.47 -0.79 2.38
CA HIS A 63 -1.32 0.66 2.52
C HIS A 63 -1.41 1.39 1.19
N THR A 64 -0.68 0.91 0.17
CA THR A 64 -0.70 1.50 -1.18
C THR A 64 -2.12 1.51 -1.76
N ALA A 65 -2.85 0.41 -1.60
CA ALA A 65 -4.26 0.34 -2.01
C ALA A 65 -5.14 1.31 -1.20
N GLY A 66 -4.95 1.40 0.12
CA GLY A 66 -5.70 2.31 1.00
C GLY A 66 -5.49 3.78 0.61
N SER A 67 -4.24 4.22 0.47
CA SER A 67 -3.89 5.58 0.03
C SER A 67 -4.43 5.86 -1.38
N HIS A 68 -4.16 5.00 -2.36
CA HIS A 68 -4.58 5.23 -3.74
C HIS A 68 -6.11 5.28 -3.92
N THR A 69 -6.85 4.48 -3.16
CA THR A 69 -8.32 4.49 -3.21
C THR A 69 -8.89 5.76 -2.58
N THR A 70 -8.22 6.31 -1.56
CA THR A 70 -8.56 7.59 -0.94
C THR A 70 -8.27 8.76 -1.89
N ASP A 71 -7.12 8.74 -2.57
CA ASP A 71 -6.73 9.75 -3.58
C ASP A 71 -7.71 9.83 -4.76
N GLN A 72 -8.39 8.74 -5.08
CA GLN A 72 -9.45 8.69 -6.11
C GLN A 72 -10.83 9.16 -5.61
N GLN A 73 -10.92 9.76 -4.42
CA GLN A 73 -12.17 10.22 -3.77
C GLN A 73 -13.22 9.12 -3.58
N VAL A 74 -12.80 7.85 -3.55
CA VAL A 74 -13.71 6.75 -3.25
C VAL A 74 -14.12 6.84 -1.78
N ASP A 75 -15.42 6.75 -1.51
CA ASP A 75 -15.97 6.85 -0.16
C ASP A 75 -15.26 5.87 0.80
N LEU A 76 -14.77 6.41 1.91
CA LEU A 76 -14.01 5.70 2.94
C LEU A 76 -14.71 4.47 3.52
N ARG A 77 -16.05 4.39 3.41
CA ARG A 77 -16.82 3.21 3.78
C ARG A 77 -16.47 2.02 2.87
N TYR A 78 -16.29 2.24 1.57
CA TYR A 78 -15.85 1.20 0.63
C TYR A 78 -14.39 0.81 0.86
N VAL A 79 -13.52 1.78 1.18
CA VAL A 79 -12.11 1.49 1.53
C VAL A 79 -12.04 0.64 2.80
N ARG A 80 -12.78 1.00 3.84
CA ARG A 80 -12.91 0.24 5.09
C ARG A 80 -13.39 -1.20 4.81
N ASP A 81 -14.44 -1.35 4.02
CA ASP A 81 -15.06 -2.64 3.75
C ASP A 81 -14.16 -3.55 2.88
N ASN A 82 -13.48 -2.98 1.87
CA ASN A 82 -12.48 -3.70 1.06
C ASN A 82 -11.27 -4.14 1.87
N LEU A 83 -10.88 -3.35 2.87
CA LEU A 83 -9.82 -3.70 3.80
C LEU A 83 -10.32 -4.67 4.88
N GLY A 84 -11.63 -4.78 5.09
CA GLY A 84 -12.23 -5.60 6.15
C GLY A 84 -11.97 -5.04 7.56
N HIS A 85 -11.84 -3.71 7.69
CA HIS A 85 -11.72 -3.05 8.97
C HIS A 85 -13.09 -2.97 9.67
N ALA A 86 -13.14 -3.31 10.97
CA ALA A 86 -14.38 -3.25 11.75
C ALA A 86 -14.83 -1.81 12.09
N SER A 87 -13.94 -0.83 11.95
CA SER A 87 -14.23 0.58 12.22
C SER A 87 -13.61 1.47 11.15
N ILE A 88 -14.30 2.58 10.87
CA ILE A 88 -13.83 3.61 9.95
C ILE A 88 -12.61 4.36 10.50
N SER A 89 -12.42 4.38 11.83
CA SER A 89 -11.30 5.04 12.50
C SER A 89 -9.94 4.44 12.11
N THR A 90 -9.84 3.11 11.91
CA THR A 90 -8.59 2.46 11.42
C THR A 90 -8.28 2.83 9.97
N THR A 91 -9.28 3.27 9.20
CA THR A 91 -9.15 3.69 7.80
C THR A 91 -8.92 5.19 7.69
N SER A 92 -9.32 5.98 8.70
CA SER A 92 -9.09 7.42 8.80
C SER A 92 -7.61 7.81 8.75
N GLY A 93 -6.70 6.89 9.09
CA GLY A 93 -5.25 7.14 8.93
C GLY A 93 -4.83 7.41 7.48
N TYR A 94 -5.61 6.96 6.48
CA TYR A 94 -5.33 7.23 5.06
C TYR A 94 -5.82 8.62 4.59
N LEU A 95 -6.68 9.31 5.35
CA LEU A 95 -7.09 10.68 5.06
C LEU A 95 -5.98 11.70 5.34
N HIS A 96 -5.10 11.41 6.31
CA HIS A 96 -4.10 12.39 6.75
C HIS A 96 -3.09 12.74 5.64
N SER A 97 -2.79 11.84 4.70
CA SER A 97 -1.99 12.20 3.52
C SER A 97 -2.69 13.19 2.60
N GLU A 98 -4.02 13.12 2.47
CA GLU A 98 -4.83 14.07 1.70
C GLU A 98 -4.99 15.41 2.44
N GLU A 99 -5.12 15.38 3.78
CA GLU A 99 -5.13 16.59 4.63
C GLU A 99 -3.78 17.31 4.60
N ASP A 100 -2.66 16.58 4.68
CA ASP A 100 -1.31 17.16 4.59
C ASP A 100 -1.08 17.79 3.22
N ALA A 101 -1.48 17.13 2.13
CA ALA A 101 -1.41 17.68 0.77
C ALA A 101 -2.30 18.91 0.58
N ARG A 102 -3.53 18.91 1.15
CA ARG A 102 -4.40 20.09 1.17
C ARG A 102 -3.82 21.22 2.02
N HIS A 103 -3.19 20.88 3.14
CA HIS A 103 -2.57 21.85 4.02
C HIS A 103 -1.38 22.52 3.33
N GLU A 104 -0.48 21.76 2.70
CA GLU A 104 0.62 22.32 1.90
C GLU A 104 0.11 23.19 0.75
N ALA A 105 -0.89 22.72 -0.02
CA ALA A 105 -1.48 23.51 -1.11
C ALA A 105 -2.13 24.81 -0.62
N THR A 106 -2.73 24.80 0.57
CA THR A 106 -3.30 25.99 1.21
C THR A 106 -2.19 26.92 1.69
N GLN A 107 -1.16 26.41 2.36
CA GLN A 107 -0.01 27.20 2.84
C GLN A 107 0.78 27.84 1.69
N GLU A 108 0.91 27.15 0.56
CA GLU A 108 1.59 27.66 -0.62
C GLU A 108 0.83 28.85 -1.26
N ARG A 109 -0.50 28.80 -1.28
CA ARG A 109 -1.36 29.90 -1.75
C ARG A 109 -1.58 31.01 -0.71
N HIS A 110 -1.47 30.71 0.58
CA HIS A 110 -1.67 31.65 1.69
C HIS A 110 -0.35 32.18 2.27
N ARG A 111 0.74 32.21 1.50
CA ARG A 111 1.99 32.87 1.92
C ARG A 111 1.79 34.39 1.91
N ILE A 112 1.20 34.91 2.98
CA ILE A 112 1.07 36.35 3.22
C ILE A 112 2.49 36.91 3.30
N GLY A 113 2.85 37.74 2.31
CA GLY A 113 4.14 38.41 2.25
C GLY A 113 4.27 39.38 3.41
N TRP A 114 4.87 38.93 4.51
CA TRP A 114 5.35 39.82 5.56
C TRP A 114 6.56 40.59 5.00
N VAL A 115 6.27 41.69 4.31
CA VAL A 115 7.28 42.67 3.94
C VAL A 115 7.90 43.18 5.24
N ARG A 116 9.17 42.86 5.46
CA ARG A 116 9.98 43.47 6.52
C ARG A 116 9.96 44.98 6.30
N LYS A 117 9.36 45.73 7.22
CA LYS A 117 9.63 47.17 7.29
C LYS A 117 11.03 47.37 7.86
N ALA A 118 11.78 48.20 7.15
CA ALA A 118 13.13 48.66 7.45
C ALA A 118 13.24 49.33 8.84
#